data_AF-A0A832EEE5-F1
#
_entry.id   AF-A0A832EEE5-F1
#
_cell.length_a   1.000
_cell.length_b   1.000
_cell.length_c   1.000
_cell.angle_alpha   90.00
_cell.angle_beta   90.00
_cell.angle_gamma   90.00
#
_symmetry.space_group_name_H-M   'P 1'
#
loop_
_entity.id
_entity.type
_entity.pdbx_description
1 polymer ?
#
loop_
_entity_poly.entity_id
_entity_poly.type
_entity_poly.pdbx_seq_one_letter_code
_entity_poly.pdbx_strand_id
1 'polypeptide(L)'
;MSPKPDRSGSNAQTVAAEDKRIQEALDKLRKEHDALQKKKIETDTTLQNLKEQLEELKRRAEEEYGTSDVEELKALLARWREENAQKVAAYEEHIASIKDALERIEAQAQTEPAS
;
A
#
# COMPACT_ATOMS: atom_id res chain seq x y z
N MET A 1 -8.49 -17.08 -85.68
CA MET A 1 -7.51 -17.48 -84.65
C MET A 1 -7.88 -16.75 -83.38
N SER A 2 -8.41 -17.46 -82.38
CA SER A 2 -8.73 -16.87 -81.07
C SER A 2 -7.56 -17.14 -80.12
N PRO A 3 -7.01 -16.14 -79.42
CA PRO A 3 -5.97 -16.39 -78.43
C PRO A 3 -6.58 -17.01 -77.18
N LYS A 4 -5.94 -18.06 -76.64
CA LYS A 4 -6.30 -18.69 -75.36
C LYS A 4 -6.00 -17.72 -74.21
N PRO A 5 -6.81 -17.69 -73.14
CA PRO A 5 -6.51 -16.89 -71.96
C PRO A 5 -5.36 -17.53 -71.17
N ASP A 6 -4.35 -16.71 -70.88
CA ASP A 6 -3.24 -17.03 -69.98
C ASP A 6 -3.76 -17.31 -68.56
N ARG A 7 -3.98 -18.57 -68.24
CA ARG A 7 -4.39 -19.01 -66.89
C ARG A 7 -3.24 -19.03 -65.87
N SER A 8 -2.00 -18.83 -66.32
CA SER A 8 -0.79 -18.93 -65.48
C SER A 8 -0.55 -17.68 -64.60
N GLY A 9 -0.87 -16.48 -65.10
CA GLY A 9 -0.64 -15.22 -64.37
C GLY A 9 -1.60 -14.99 -63.18
N SER A 10 -2.82 -15.55 -63.24
CA SER A 10 -3.85 -15.35 -62.20
C SER A 10 -3.55 -16.11 -60.91
N ASN A 11 -2.95 -17.29 -60.97
CA ASN A 11 -2.75 -18.15 -59.80
C ASN A 11 -1.52 -17.74 -58.98
N ALA A 12 -0.48 -17.21 -59.64
CA ALA A 12 0.69 -16.67 -58.94
C ALA A 12 0.38 -15.36 -58.21
N GLN A 13 -0.51 -14.52 -58.77
CA GLN A 13 -0.95 -13.27 -58.14
C GLN A 13 -1.83 -13.51 -56.91
N THR A 14 -2.66 -14.55 -56.89
CA THR A 14 -3.48 -14.90 -55.72
C THR A 14 -2.64 -15.43 -54.57
N VAL A 15 -1.67 -16.31 -54.85
CA VAL A 15 -0.76 -16.85 -53.82
C VAL A 15 0.09 -15.72 -53.20
N ALA A 16 0.65 -14.83 -54.02
CA ALA A 16 1.44 -13.70 -53.50
C ALA A 16 0.60 -12.73 -52.65
N ALA A 17 -0.69 -12.55 -52.98
CA ALA A 17 -1.60 -11.73 -52.19
C ALA A 17 -1.99 -12.39 -50.85
N GLU A 18 -2.15 -13.71 -50.83
CA GLU A 18 -2.40 -14.49 -49.61
C GLU A 18 -1.18 -14.48 -48.68
N ASP A 19 0.01 -14.73 -49.21
CA ASP A 19 1.27 -14.67 -48.45
C ASP A 19 1.47 -13.30 -47.82
N LYS A 20 1.17 -12.22 -48.56
CA LYS A 20 1.24 -10.85 -48.03
C LYS A 20 0.27 -10.63 -46.86
N ARG A 21 -0.97 -11.11 -46.97
CA ARG A 21 -1.97 -10.99 -45.87
C ARG A 21 -1.56 -11.80 -44.65
N ILE A 22 -1.02 -12.99 -44.85
CA ILE A 22 -0.48 -13.84 -43.77
C ILE A 22 0.68 -13.12 -43.08
N GLN A 23 1.60 -12.53 -43.85
CA GLN A 23 2.72 -11.77 -43.30
C GLN A 23 2.26 -10.56 -42.48
N GLU A 24 1.30 -9.78 -42.99
CA GLU A 24 0.70 -8.65 -42.26
C GLU A 24 0.02 -9.10 -40.95
N ALA A 25 -0.70 -10.23 -40.98
CA ALA A 25 -1.35 -10.80 -39.80
C ALA A 25 -0.33 -11.30 -38.76
N LEU A 26 0.75 -11.96 -39.20
CA LEU A 26 1.83 -12.41 -38.33
C LEU A 26 2.55 -11.22 -37.68
N ASP A 27 2.82 -10.16 -38.44
CA ASP A 27 3.47 -8.97 -37.91
C ASP A 27 2.59 -8.23 -36.90
N LYS A 28 1.27 -8.22 -37.10
CA LYS A 28 0.31 -7.71 -36.10
C LYS A 28 0.34 -8.55 -34.82
N LEU A 29 0.23 -9.88 -34.93
CA LEU A 29 0.25 -10.78 -33.78
C LEU A 29 1.55 -10.69 -32.98
N ARG A 30 2.70 -10.58 -33.66
CA ARG A 30 4.00 -10.37 -33.01
C ARG A 30 4.02 -9.08 -32.19
N LYS A 31 3.57 -7.96 -32.76
CA LYS A 31 3.50 -6.69 -32.04
C LYS A 31 2.57 -6.76 -30.81
N GLU A 32 1.43 -7.42 -30.95
CA GLU A 32 0.50 -7.63 -29.83
C GLU A 32 1.12 -8.50 -28.74
N HIS A 33 1.80 -9.59 -29.12
CA HIS A 33 2.52 -10.45 -28.19
C HIS A 33 3.60 -9.67 -27.43
N ASP A 34 4.42 -8.90 -28.13
CA ASP A 34 5.49 -8.11 -27.53
C ASP A 34 4.94 -7.07 -26.55
N ALA A 35 3.82 -6.42 -26.89
CA ALA A 35 3.14 -5.48 -26.01
C ALA A 35 2.58 -6.16 -24.75
N LEU A 36 1.97 -7.34 -24.89
CA LEU A 36 1.45 -8.12 -23.77
C LEU A 36 2.59 -8.62 -22.87
N GLN A 37 3.69 -9.08 -23.46
CA GLN A 37 4.87 -9.52 -22.72
C GLN A 37 5.47 -8.36 -21.90
N LYS A 38 5.60 -7.18 -22.51
CA LYS A 38 6.05 -5.98 -21.81
C LYS A 38 5.13 -5.65 -20.63
N LYS A 39 3.82 -5.63 -20.85
CA LYS A 39 2.83 -5.35 -19.80
C LYS A 39 2.88 -6.39 -18.67
N LYS A 40 3.10 -7.67 -19.00
CA LYS A 40 3.28 -8.74 -18.01
C LYS A 40 4.49 -8.45 -17.12
N ILE A 41 5.64 -8.13 -17.72
CA ILE A 41 6.85 -7.82 -16.96
C ILE A 41 6.62 -6.63 -16.03
N GLU A 42 6.03 -5.54 -16.53
CA GLU A 42 5.71 -4.35 -15.71
C GLU A 42 4.78 -4.68 -14.54
N THR A 43 3.77 -5.53 -14.78
CA THR A 43 2.82 -5.95 -13.75
C THR A 43 3.49 -6.86 -12.72
N ASP A 44 4.32 -7.81 -13.17
CA ASP A 44 5.05 -8.73 -12.29
C ASP A 44 6.03 -7.97 -11.39
N THR A 45 6.77 -7.01 -11.93
CA THR A 45 7.64 -6.11 -11.14
C THR A 45 6.84 -5.30 -10.12
N THR A 46 5.71 -4.72 -10.54
CA THR A 46 4.85 -3.96 -9.62
C THR A 46 4.33 -4.83 -8.48
N LEU A 47 3.88 -6.05 -8.80
CA LEU A 47 3.39 -7.01 -7.81
C LEU A 47 4.49 -7.41 -6.81
N GLN A 48 5.71 -7.65 -7.30
CA GLN A 48 6.85 -7.96 -6.44
C GLN A 48 7.14 -6.81 -5.47
N ASN A 49 7.23 -5.58 -5.97
CA ASN A 49 7.48 -4.40 -5.14
C ASN A 49 6.40 -4.21 -4.06
N LEU A 50 5.12 -4.39 -4.41
CA LEU A 50 4.01 -4.28 -3.45
C LEU A 50 4.05 -5.37 -2.38
N LYS A 51 4.46 -6.59 -2.74
CA LYS A 51 4.64 -7.68 -1.75
C LYS A 51 5.77 -7.36 -0.79
N GLU A 52 6.91 -6.86 -1.28
CA GLU A 52 8.04 -6.46 -0.44
C GLU A 52 7.66 -5.33 0.53
N GLN A 53 6.91 -4.32 0.05
CA GLN A 53 6.39 -3.25 0.90
C GLN A 53 5.42 -3.76 1.97
N LEU A 54 4.54 -4.69 1.61
CA LEU A 54 3.59 -5.28 2.56
C LEU A 54 4.32 -6.05 3.67
N GLU A 55 5.30 -6.88 3.31
CA GLU A 55 6.05 -7.65 4.30
C GLU A 55 6.91 -6.76 5.21
N GLU A 56 7.49 -5.69 4.68
CA GLU A 56 8.21 -4.70 5.50
C GLU A 56 7.26 -3.98 6.47
N LEU A 57 6.06 -3.61 6.03
CA LEU A 57 5.06 -2.99 6.91
C LEU A 57 4.62 -3.95 8.02
N LYS A 58 4.39 -5.23 7.70
CA LYS A 58 4.05 -6.24 8.70
C LYS A 58 5.17 -6.45 9.71
N ARG A 59 6.41 -6.59 9.23
CA ARG A 59 7.59 -6.74 10.09
C ARG A 59 7.71 -5.57 11.07
N ARG A 60 7.58 -4.33 10.59
CA ARG A 60 7.58 -3.15 11.47
C ARG A 60 6.44 -3.17 12.49
N ALA A 61 5.24 -3.56 12.06
CA ALA A 61 4.11 -3.65 12.98
C ALA A 61 4.34 -4.73 14.07
N GLU A 62 4.90 -5.87 13.70
CA GLU A 62 5.29 -6.93 14.64
C GLU A 62 6.42 -6.49 15.58
N GLU A 63 7.41 -5.74 15.08
CA GLU A 63 8.51 -5.22 15.90
C GLU A 63 8.05 -4.14 16.90
N GLU A 64 7.20 -3.21 16.46
CA GLU A 64 6.76 -2.07 17.29
C GLU A 64 5.59 -2.43 18.21
N TYR A 65 4.65 -3.24 17.73
CA TYR A 65 3.37 -3.49 18.41
C TYR A 65 3.14 -4.96 18.76
N GLY A 66 4.03 -5.87 18.33
CA GLY A 66 3.93 -7.31 18.58
C GLY A 66 2.97 -8.05 17.64
N THR A 67 2.30 -7.34 16.73
CA THR A 67 1.34 -7.92 15.77
C THR A 67 1.24 -7.06 14.51
N SER A 68 0.97 -7.71 13.37
CA SER A 68 0.65 -7.05 12.11
C SER A 68 -0.83 -7.14 11.74
N ASP A 69 -1.66 -7.75 12.60
CA ASP A 69 -3.10 -7.84 12.39
C ASP A 69 -3.78 -6.50 12.67
N VAL A 70 -4.57 -6.02 11.70
CA VAL A 70 -5.18 -4.69 11.76
C VAL A 70 -6.20 -4.57 12.88
N GLU A 71 -6.95 -5.63 13.18
CA GLU A 71 -7.95 -5.59 14.25
C GLU A 71 -7.29 -5.68 15.63
N GLU A 72 -6.22 -6.48 15.77
CA GLU A 72 -5.41 -6.51 16.98
C GLU A 72 -4.74 -5.14 17.25
N LEU A 73 -4.18 -4.49 16.23
CA LEU A 73 -3.60 -3.14 16.35
C LEU A 73 -4.64 -2.10 16.80
N LYS A 74 -5.89 -2.19 16.28
CA LYS A 74 -6.99 -1.32 16.74
C LYS A 74 -7.36 -1.58 18.19
N ALA A 75 -7.40 -2.84 18.60
CA ALA A 75 -7.67 -3.22 19.99
C ALA A 75 -6.56 -2.71 20.93
N LEU A 76 -5.29 -2.84 20.52
CA LEU A 76 -4.15 -2.32 21.26
C LEU A 76 -4.23 -0.79 21.43
N LEU A 77 -4.55 -0.07 20.36
CA LEU A 77 -4.74 1.38 20.40
C LEU A 77 -5.87 1.79 21.35
N ALA A 78 -7.02 1.11 21.30
CA ALA A 78 -8.15 1.39 22.18
C ALA A 78 -7.77 1.18 23.65
N ARG A 79 -7.06 0.08 23.95
CA ARG A 79 -6.56 -0.22 25.28
C ARG A 79 -5.59 0.84 25.78
N TRP A 80 -4.61 1.24 24.97
CA TRP A 80 -3.65 2.28 25.35
C TRP A 80 -4.31 3.64 25.60
N ARG A 81 -5.35 3.98 24.85
CA ARG A 81 -6.14 5.21 25.10
C ARG A 81 -6.82 5.17 26.46
N GLU A 82 -7.43 4.05 26.81
CA GLU A 82 -8.08 3.87 28.11
C GLU A 82 -7.06 3.92 29.25
N GLU A 83 -5.96 3.19 29.14
CA GLU A 83 -4.87 3.23 30.14
C GLU A 83 -4.29 4.64 30.30
N ASN A 84 -4.15 5.39 29.20
CA ASN A 84 -3.69 6.77 29.26
C ASN A 84 -4.71 7.70 29.92
N ALA A 85 -6.00 7.54 29.64
CA ALA A 85 -7.05 8.33 30.29
C ALA A 85 -7.04 8.11 31.81
N GLN A 86 -6.90 6.85 32.24
CA GLN A 86 -6.78 6.51 33.66
C GLN A 86 -5.53 7.12 34.31
N LYS A 87 -4.38 7.04 33.63
CA LYS A 87 -3.14 7.69 34.11
C LYS A 87 -3.31 9.19 34.23
N VAL A 88 -3.89 9.84 33.24
CA VAL A 88 -4.14 11.30 33.26
C VAL A 88 -5.03 11.67 34.44
N ALA A 89 -6.15 10.98 34.64
CA ALA A 89 -7.04 11.24 35.77
C ALA A 89 -6.33 11.08 37.13
N ALA A 90 -5.53 10.01 37.29
CA ALA A 90 -4.73 9.79 38.49
C ALA A 90 -3.68 10.89 38.72
N TYR A 91 -3.04 11.37 37.64
CA TYR A 91 -2.10 12.49 37.73
C TYR A 91 -2.80 13.80 38.11
N GLU A 92 -3.99 14.08 37.56
CA GLU A 92 -4.78 15.25 37.91
C GLU A 92 -5.16 15.26 39.38
N GLU A 93 -5.61 14.12 39.92
CA GLU A 93 -5.92 13.97 41.34
C GLU A 93 -4.68 14.19 42.21
N HIS A 94 -3.54 13.61 41.82
CA HIS A 94 -2.30 13.79 42.56
C HIS A 94 -1.84 15.26 42.58
N ILE A 95 -1.94 15.95 41.44
CA ILE A 95 -1.62 17.39 41.34
C ILE A 95 -2.56 18.21 42.22
N ALA A 96 -3.86 17.90 42.23
CA ALA A 96 -4.83 18.58 43.10
C ALA A 96 -4.47 18.40 44.58
N SER A 97 -4.15 17.18 45.01
CA SER A 97 -3.71 16.92 46.38
C SER A 97 -2.44 17.67 46.77
N ILE A 98 -1.48 17.82 45.86
CA ILE A 98 -0.26 18.59 46.11
C ILE A 98 -0.59 20.07 46.28
N LYS A 99 -1.45 20.63 45.42
CA LYS A 99 -1.88 22.02 45.51
C LYS A 99 -2.58 22.29 46.83
N ASP A 100 -3.53 21.45 47.24
CA ASP A 100 -4.23 21.57 48.51
C ASP A 100 -3.26 21.51 49.70
N ALA A 101 -2.25 20.64 49.65
CA ALA A 101 -1.24 20.55 50.70
C ALA A 101 -0.38 21.81 50.78
N LEU A 102 0.05 22.35 49.62
CA LEU A 102 0.80 23.59 49.54
C LEU A 102 0.00 24.77 50.08
N GLU A 103 -1.27 24.91 49.70
CA GLU A 103 -2.15 25.98 50.19
C GLU A 103 -2.31 25.94 51.71
N ARG A 104 -2.40 24.74 52.32
CA ARG A 104 -2.46 24.58 53.78
C ARG A 104 -1.16 25.02 54.46
N ILE A 105 -0.01 24.67 53.89
CA ILE A 105 1.29 25.07 54.42
C ILE A 105 1.46 26.59 54.32
N GLU A 106 1.10 27.18 53.19
CA GLU A 106 1.14 28.63 52.98
C GLU A 106 0.21 29.39 53.93
N ALA A 107 -1.00 28.88 54.16
CA ALA A 107 -1.93 29.45 55.13
C ALA A 107 -1.38 29.40 56.56
N GLN A 108 -0.79 28.26 56.97
CA GLN A 108 -0.15 28.11 58.29
C GLN A 108 0.98 29.11 58.48
N ALA A 109 1.85 29.26 57.48
CA ALA A 109 2.98 30.21 57.52
C ALA A 109 2.54 31.68 57.60
N GLN A 110 1.34 32.02 57.11
CA GLN A 110 0.79 33.39 57.21
C GLN A 110 0.09 33.66 58.56
N THR A 111 -0.36 32.61 59.25
CA THR A 111 -1.05 32.72 60.55
C THR A 111 -0.14 32.69 61.78
N GLU A 112 1.15 32.37 61.63
CA GLU A 112 2.16 32.57 62.69
C GLU A 112 2.76 33.99 62.58
N PRO A 113 2.28 35.00 63.35
CA PRO A 113 3.05 36.21 63.52
C PRO A 113 4.33 35.85 64.29
N ALA A 114 5.47 36.33 63.78
CA ALA A 114 6.76 36.30 64.45
C ALA A 114 6.58 36.65 65.94
N SER A 115 6.72 35.65 66.80
CA SER A 115 6.83 35.82 68.25
C SER A 115 8.30 36.01 68.62
#